data_AF-H0BWN1-F1
#
_entry.id   AF-H0BWN1-F1
#
_cell.length_a   1.000
_cell.length_b   1.000
_cell.length_c   1.000
_cell.angle_alpha   90.00
_cell.angle_beta   90.00
_cell.angle_gamma   90.00
#
_symmetry.space_group_name_H-M   'P 1'
#
loop_
_entity.id
_entity.type
_entity.pdbx_description
1 polymer ?
#
loop_
_entity_poly.entity_id
_entity_poly.type
_entity_poly.pdbx_seq_one_letter_code
_entity_poly.pdbx_strand_id
1 'polypeptide(L)'
;MNHVKPVSRQDAWNFIVARYRDLTPDELKYLHGQQDAHGLDIVLHLFQAYSALRLGRSLTPDEVASAGSQIAGWRSEVILPLRRLHRALKDPPGFAPVPPESAQALRILIARAELEAEQVELYALCDWLSSMAAAQIHGADQPHR
;
A
#
# COMPACT_ATOMS: atom_id res chain seq x y z
N MET A 1 5.81 -27.65 15.32
CA MET A 1 4.88 -26.53 15.54
C MET A 1 5.38 -25.37 14.70
N ASN A 2 4.71 -25.04 13.59
CA ASN A 2 5.10 -23.89 12.76
C ASN A 2 4.75 -22.62 13.54
N HIS A 3 5.76 -21.93 14.07
CA HIS A 3 5.55 -20.62 14.67
C HIS A 3 5.19 -19.62 13.57
N VAL A 4 3.91 -19.27 13.49
CA VAL A 4 3.45 -18.16 12.65
C VAL A 4 4.13 -16.89 13.17
N LYS A 5 4.97 -16.29 12.33
CA LYS A 5 5.68 -15.06 12.68
C LYS A 5 4.65 -13.92 12.85
N PRO A 6 4.69 -13.15 13.96
CA PRO A 6 3.76 -12.05 14.15
C PRO A 6 3.99 -10.97 13.09
N VAL A 7 2.90 -10.35 12.64
CA VAL A 7 2.94 -9.26 11.67
C VAL A 7 3.46 -8.01 12.37
N SER A 8 4.58 -7.45 11.89
CA SER A 8 5.14 -6.21 12.42
C SER A 8 4.99 -5.10 11.39
N ARG A 9 4.29 -4.03 11.75
CA ARG A 9 4.09 -2.84 10.90
C ARG A 9 5.41 -2.21 10.46
N GLN A 10 6.38 -2.10 11.36
CA GLN A 10 7.70 -1.54 11.05
C GLN A 10 8.51 -2.47 10.14
N ASP A 11 8.44 -3.79 10.38
CA ASP A 11 9.12 -4.78 9.53
C ASP A 11 8.55 -4.76 8.10
N ALA A 12 7.23 -4.68 7.98
CA ALA A 12 6.53 -4.56 6.69
C ALA A 12 6.93 -3.28 5.95
N TRP A 13 6.94 -2.14 6.65
CA TRP A 13 7.36 -0.86 6.04
C TRP A 13 8.80 -0.92 5.53
N ASN A 14 9.72 -1.39 6.37
CA ASN A 14 11.13 -1.51 5.98
C ASN A 14 11.31 -2.44 4.79
N PHE A 15 10.56 -3.56 4.75
CA PHE A 15 10.59 -4.49 3.63
C PHE A 15 10.06 -3.84 2.34
N ILE A 16 8.90 -3.18 2.37
CA ILE A 16 8.30 -2.58 1.19
C ILE A 16 9.18 -1.47 0.63
N VAL A 17 9.74 -0.61 1.48
CA VAL A 17 10.67 0.45 1.06
C VAL A 17 11.93 -0.15 0.42
N ALA A 18 12.51 -1.19 1.01
CA ALA A 18 13.68 -1.87 0.44
C ALA A 18 13.31 -2.50 -0.92
N ARG A 19 12.19 -3.22 -0.98
CA ARG A 19 11.76 -3.88 -2.21
C ARG A 19 11.48 -2.88 -3.33
N TYR A 20 10.82 -1.77 -3.03
CA TYR A 20 10.53 -0.73 -4.01
C TYR A 20 11.83 -0.12 -4.57
N ARG A 21 12.84 0.08 -3.72
CA ARG A 21 14.16 0.58 -4.12
C ARG A 21 14.91 -0.39 -5.04
N ASP A 22 14.69 -1.69 -4.85
CA ASP A 22 15.36 -2.75 -5.61
C ASP A 22 14.67 -3.05 -6.96
N LEU A 23 13.52 -2.42 -7.26
CA LEU A 23 12.85 -2.58 -8.54
C LEU A 23 13.68 -2.00 -9.68
N THR A 24 13.75 -2.74 -10.78
CA THR A 24 14.34 -2.26 -12.04
C THR A 24 13.49 -1.14 -12.66
N PRO A 25 14.07 -0.32 -13.56
CA PRO A 25 13.30 0.71 -14.27
C PRO A 25 12.09 0.16 -15.05
N ASP A 26 12.20 -1.04 -15.62
CA ASP A 26 11.10 -1.67 -16.36
C ASP A 26 9.97 -2.14 -15.44
N GLU A 27 10.31 -2.70 -14.27
CA GLU A 27 9.32 -3.06 -13.25
C GLU A 27 8.62 -1.82 -12.69
N LEU A 28 9.36 -0.75 -12.41
CA LEU A 28 8.78 0.54 -11.98
C LEU A 28 7.83 1.09 -13.04
N LYS A 29 8.25 1.08 -14.31
CA LYS A 29 7.42 1.52 -15.43
C LYS A 29 6.15 0.69 -15.55
N TYR A 30 6.25 -0.63 -15.39
CA TYR A 30 5.11 -1.54 -15.41
C TYR A 30 4.13 -1.24 -14.27
N LEU A 31 4.61 -1.16 -13.03
CA LEU A 31 3.75 -0.91 -11.86
C LEU A 31 3.05 0.45 -11.93
N HIS A 32 3.76 1.51 -12.32
CA HIS A 32 3.14 2.82 -12.52
C HIS A 32 2.14 2.80 -13.68
N GLY A 33 2.45 2.11 -14.78
CA GLY A 33 1.50 1.92 -15.88
C GLY A 33 0.20 1.24 -15.44
N GLN A 34 0.30 0.18 -14.64
CA GLN A 34 -0.87 -0.50 -14.07
C GLN A 34 -1.62 0.36 -13.05
N GLN A 35 -0.89 1.17 -12.26
CA GLN A 35 -1.51 2.15 -11.36
C GLN A 35 -2.32 3.19 -12.13
N ASP A 36 -1.78 3.68 -13.24
CA ASP A 36 -2.41 4.72 -14.05
C ASP A 36 -3.60 4.19 -14.86
N ALA A 37 -3.46 3.01 -15.48
CA ALA A 37 -4.50 2.44 -16.34
C ALA A 37 -5.61 1.73 -15.55
N HIS A 38 -5.29 1.12 -14.42
CA HIS A 38 -6.18 0.20 -13.71
C HIS A 38 -6.32 0.51 -12.21
N GLY A 39 -5.70 1.58 -11.71
CA GLY A 39 -5.77 1.92 -10.29
C GLY A 39 -5.02 0.93 -9.39
N LEU A 40 -4.07 0.16 -9.92
CA LEU A 40 -3.26 -0.78 -9.14
C LEU A 40 -2.74 -0.13 -7.86
N ASP A 41 -2.95 -0.84 -6.77
CA ASP A 41 -2.34 -0.51 -5.50
C ASP A 41 -0.95 -1.12 -5.35
N ILE A 42 0.07 -0.27 -5.49
CA ILE A 42 1.47 -0.68 -5.34
C ILE A 42 1.76 -1.12 -3.89
N VAL A 43 1.14 -0.49 -2.87
CA VAL A 43 1.34 -0.88 -1.47
C VAL A 43 0.78 -2.28 -1.23
N LEU A 44 -0.47 -2.54 -1.64
CA LEU A 44 -1.07 -3.88 -1.54
C LEU A 44 -0.33 -4.91 -2.40
N HIS A 45 0.18 -4.53 -3.57
CA HIS A 45 1.00 -5.40 -4.41
C HIS A 45 2.30 -5.82 -3.70
N LEU A 46 3.02 -4.88 -3.11
CA LEU A 46 4.26 -5.16 -2.38
C LEU A 46 3.99 -5.86 -1.04
N PHE A 47 2.84 -5.61 -0.43
CA PHE A 47 2.40 -6.31 0.79
C PHE A 47 2.16 -7.81 0.54
N GLN A 48 1.67 -8.21 -0.64
CA GLN A 48 1.58 -9.63 -1.01
C GLN A 48 2.98 -10.29 -1.00
N ALA A 49 3.98 -9.60 -1.55
CA ALA A 49 5.36 -10.08 -1.51
C ALA A 49 5.93 -10.14 -0.08
N TYR A 50 5.58 -9.17 0.77
CA TYR A 50 5.92 -9.21 2.19
C TYR A 50 5.34 -10.47 2.87
N SER A 51 4.04 -10.71 2.71
CA SER A 51 3.36 -11.87 3.30
C SER A 51 4.01 -13.19 2.84
N ALA A 52 4.27 -13.34 1.54
CA ALA A 52 4.87 -14.55 1.00
C ALA A 52 6.32 -14.76 1.51
N LEU A 53 7.17 -13.73 1.43
CA LEU A 53 8.61 -13.88 1.64
C LEU A 53 9.04 -13.73 3.10
N ARG A 54 8.32 -12.94 3.90
CA ARG A 54 8.69 -12.66 5.31
C ARG A 54 7.90 -13.49 6.30
N LEU A 55 6.67 -13.85 5.95
CA LEU A 55 5.77 -14.64 6.81
C LEU A 55 5.56 -16.07 6.30
N GLY A 56 6.04 -16.40 5.09
CA GLY A 56 5.87 -17.73 4.49
C GLY A 56 4.42 -18.02 4.08
N ARG A 57 3.60 -16.99 3.86
CA ARG A 57 2.18 -17.13 3.56
C ARG A 57 1.79 -16.30 2.34
N SER A 58 1.49 -16.97 1.23
CA SER A 58 0.88 -16.31 0.08
C SER A 58 -0.58 -16.00 0.36
N LEU A 59 -1.04 -14.80 -0.03
CA LEU A 59 -2.46 -14.46 0.01
C LEU A 59 -3.19 -15.13 -1.16
N THR A 60 -4.36 -15.67 -0.91
CA THR A 60 -5.25 -16.14 -2.00
C THR A 60 -5.90 -14.94 -2.70
N PRO A 61 -6.47 -15.11 -3.92
CA PRO A 61 -7.17 -14.03 -4.61
C PRO A 61 -8.30 -13.40 -3.78
N ASP A 62 -9.06 -14.21 -3.04
CA ASP A 62 -10.15 -13.73 -2.18
C ASP A 62 -9.62 -12.91 -0.99
N GLU A 63 -8.47 -13.31 -0.44
CA GLU A 63 -7.80 -12.58 0.62
C GLU A 63 -7.24 -11.24 0.11
N VAL A 64 -6.70 -11.21 -1.10
CA VAL A 64 -6.27 -9.95 -1.73
C VAL A 64 -7.46 -9.02 -1.96
N ALA A 65 -8.60 -9.55 -2.41
CA ALA A 65 -9.83 -8.77 -2.58
C ALA A 65 -10.39 -8.24 -1.25
N SER A 66 -10.35 -9.06 -0.19
CA SER A 66 -10.74 -8.67 1.17
C SER A 66 -9.83 -7.56 1.72
N ALA A 67 -8.51 -7.72 1.57
CA ALA A 67 -7.52 -6.69 1.93
C ALA A 67 -7.76 -5.39 1.18
N GLY A 68 -8.00 -5.46 -0.14
CA GLY A 68 -8.34 -4.31 -0.97
C GLY A 68 -9.62 -3.60 -0.50
N SER A 69 -10.64 -4.36 -0.10
CA SER A 69 -11.89 -3.82 0.43
C SER A 69 -11.68 -3.10 1.77
N GLN A 70 -10.80 -3.61 2.63
CA GLN A 70 -10.46 -3.01 3.92
C GLN A 70 -9.82 -1.63 3.78
N ILE A 71 -9.02 -1.40 2.75
CA ILE A 71 -8.31 -0.13 2.51
C ILE A 71 -9.00 0.78 1.50
N ALA A 72 -10.05 0.30 0.81
CA ALA A 72 -10.70 1.02 -0.28
C ALA A 72 -11.13 2.44 0.10
N GLY A 73 -11.74 2.62 1.28
CA GLY A 73 -12.17 3.94 1.77
C GLY A 73 -11.00 4.88 2.03
N TRP A 74 -9.90 4.38 2.63
CA TRP A 74 -8.70 5.19 2.85
C TRP A 74 -8.06 5.61 1.51
N ARG A 75 -8.03 4.69 0.54
CA ARG A 75 -7.54 4.99 -0.82
C ARG A 75 -8.38 6.07 -1.50
N SER A 76 -9.70 5.94 -1.49
CA SER A 76 -10.59 6.87 -2.20
C SER A 76 -10.56 8.27 -1.60
N GLU A 77 -10.53 8.37 -0.28
CA GLU A 77 -10.69 9.64 0.44
C GLU A 77 -9.36 10.35 0.73
N VAL A 78 -8.23 9.65 0.75
CA VAL A 78 -6.94 10.24 1.15
C VAL A 78 -5.87 10.09 0.08
N ILE A 79 -5.50 8.86 -0.28
CA ILE A 79 -4.36 8.62 -1.19
C ILE A 79 -4.66 9.13 -2.60
N LEU A 80 -5.80 8.76 -3.19
CA LEU A 80 -6.12 9.16 -4.56
C LEU A 80 -6.27 10.68 -4.71
N PRO A 81 -6.91 11.43 -3.79
CA PRO A 81 -6.90 12.89 -3.80
C PRO A 81 -5.50 13.49 -3.73
N LEU A 82 -4.65 13.03 -2.82
CA LEU A 82 -3.26 13.50 -2.70
C LEU A 82 -2.49 13.25 -3.99
N ARG A 83 -2.59 12.05 -4.57
CA ARG A 83 -1.96 11.68 -5.83
C ARG A 83 -2.44 12.55 -7.00
N ARG A 84 -3.74 12.83 -7.08
CA ARG A 84 -4.29 13.75 -8.09
C ARG A 84 -3.68 15.15 -7.96
N LEU A 85 -3.62 15.70 -6.74
CA LEU A 85 -3.05 17.02 -6.49
C LEU A 85 -1.54 17.04 -6.79
N HIS A 86 -0.81 16.03 -6.35
CA HIS A 86 0.62 15.85 -6.65
C HIS A 86 0.87 15.87 -8.16
N ARG A 87 0.07 15.15 -8.96
CA ARG A 87 0.17 15.15 -10.42
C ARG A 87 -0.21 16.49 -11.05
N ALA A 88 -1.28 17.12 -10.57
CA ALA A 88 -1.78 18.39 -11.10
C ALA A 88 -0.79 19.55 -10.90
N LEU A 89 0.01 19.51 -9.83
CA LEU A 89 1.07 20.49 -9.54
C LEU A 89 2.39 20.20 -10.28
N LYS A 90 2.35 19.51 -11.43
CA LYS A 90 3.54 19.35 -12.28
C LYS A 90 3.80 20.65 -13.04
N ASP A 91 5.06 21.05 -13.12
CA ASP A 91 5.49 22.32 -13.71
C ASP A 91 5.29 22.36 -15.24
N PRO A 92 4.65 23.41 -15.80
CA PRO A 92 3.82 24.42 -15.13
C PRO A 92 2.40 23.91 -14.86
N PRO A 93 1.77 24.28 -13.72
CA PRO A 93 0.42 23.84 -13.40
C PRO A 93 -0.60 24.49 -14.36
N GLY A 94 -1.40 23.66 -15.05
CA GLY A 94 -2.27 24.12 -16.14
C GLY A 94 -3.56 24.85 -15.72
N PHE A 95 -3.86 24.97 -14.42
CA PHE A 95 -5.15 25.47 -13.93
C PHE A 95 -5.09 26.85 -13.26
N ALA A 96 -3.90 27.41 -13.00
CA ALA A 96 -3.74 28.75 -12.42
C ALA A 96 -2.34 29.33 -12.71
N PRO A 97 -2.22 30.67 -12.86
CA PRO A 97 -0.93 31.34 -12.97
C PRO A 97 -0.29 31.47 -11.58
N VAL A 98 0.32 30.39 -11.09
CA VAL A 98 1.11 30.37 -9.85
C VAL A 98 2.61 30.33 -10.15
N PRO A 99 3.47 30.97 -9.32
CA PRO A 99 4.91 30.88 -9.49
C PRO A 99 5.40 29.42 -9.46
N PRO A 100 6.28 28.99 -10.39
CA PRO A 100 6.76 27.60 -10.46
C PRO A 100 7.36 27.10 -9.14
N GLU A 101 8.12 27.94 -8.44
CA GLU A 101 8.72 27.60 -7.15
C GLU A 101 7.67 27.32 -6.06
N SER A 102 6.59 28.11 -6.03
CA SER A 102 5.48 27.92 -5.08
C SER A 102 4.72 26.62 -5.37
N ALA A 103 4.47 26.32 -6.64
CA ALA A 103 3.85 25.06 -7.06
C ALA A 103 4.74 23.85 -6.70
N GLN A 104 6.04 23.96 -6.94
CA GLN A 104 7.01 22.90 -6.62
C GLN A 104 7.13 22.66 -5.11
N ALA A 105 7.13 23.71 -4.29
CA ALA A 105 7.16 23.57 -2.83
C ALA A 105 5.92 22.82 -2.31
N LEU A 106 4.73 23.19 -2.81
CA LEU A 106 3.48 22.51 -2.45
C LEU A 106 3.47 21.06 -2.95
N ARG A 107 3.99 20.81 -4.15
CA ARG A 107 4.14 19.47 -4.73
C ARG A 107 4.96 18.55 -3.81
N ILE A 108 6.07 19.03 -3.26
CA ILE A 108 6.92 18.27 -2.33
C ILE A 108 6.17 17.93 -1.03
N LEU A 109 5.42 18.90 -0.48
CA LEU A 109 4.62 18.67 0.73
C LEU A 109 3.53 17.61 0.51
N ILE A 110 2.83 17.68 -0.62
CA ILE A 110 1.80 16.70 -0.97
C ILE A 110 2.41 15.33 -1.24
N ALA A 111 3.56 15.25 -1.92
CA ALA A 111 4.26 13.98 -2.14
C ALA A 111 4.64 13.31 -0.80
N ARG A 112 5.08 14.10 0.19
CA ARG A 112 5.33 13.57 1.54
C ARG A 112 4.05 13.08 2.21
N ALA A 113 2.97 13.86 2.15
CA ALA A 113 1.69 13.46 2.71
C ALA A 113 1.12 12.18 2.04
N GLU A 114 1.30 12.04 0.73
CA GLU A 114 0.93 10.84 -0.05
C GLU A 114 1.69 9.61 0.49
N LEU A 115 3.00 9.71 0.69
CA LEU A 115 3.82 8.62 1.20
C LEU A 115 3.45 8.21 2.65
N GLU A 116 3.17 9.19 3.51
CA GLU A 116 2.70 8.93 4.89
C GLU A 116 1.32 8.24 4.87
N ALA A 117 0.44 8.64 3.95
CA ALA A 117 -0.87 8.00 3.79
C ALA A 117 -0.74 6.53 3.30
N GLU A 118 0.18 6.25 2.38
CA GLU A 118 0.53 4.89 1.94
C GLU A 118 1.14 4.04 3.08
N GLN A 119 1.89 4.65 3.99
CA GLN A 119 2.38 3.95 5.18
C GLN A 119 1.24 3.59 6.14
N VAL A 120 0.29 4.50 6.38
CA VAL A 120 -0.90 4.22 7.20
C VAL A 120 -1.77 3.11 6.58
N GLU A 121 -1.91 3.10 5.26
CA GLU A 121 -2.56 2.01 4.53
C GLU A 121 -1.90 0.65 4.80
N LEU A 122 -0.56 0.60 4.73
CA LEU A 122 0.18 -0.62 5.07
C LEU A 122 -0.07 -1.09 6.50
N TYR A 123 -0.21 -0.17 7.45
CA TYR A 123 -0.52 -0.52 8.83
C TYR A 123 -1.90 -1.15 8.97
N ALA A 124 -2.90 -0.63 8.25
CA ALA A 124 -4.22 -1.24 8.18
C ALA A 124 -4.17 -2.66 7.58
N LEU A 125 -3.35 -2.88 6.55
CA LEU A 125 -3.12 -4.21 5.98
C LEU A 125 -2.47 -5.18 6.97
N CYS A 126 -1.51 -4.70 7.77
CA CYS A 126 -0.89 -5.52 8.82
C CYS A 126 -1.90 -5.94 9.91
N ASP A 127 -2.79 -5.03 10.29
CA ASP A 127 -3.82 -5.29 11.29
C ASP A 127 -4.89 -6.26 10.78
N TRP A 128 -5.30 -6.09 9.52
CA TRP A 128 -6.20 -7.01 8.82
C TRP A 128 -5.62 -8.43 8.81
N LEU A 129 -4.35 -8.58 8.41
CA LEU A 129 -3.69 -9.87 8.36
C LEU A 129 -3.56 -10.52 9.74
N SER A 130 -3.26 -9.72 10.76
CA SER A 130 -3.19 -10.19 12.15
C SER A 130 -4.55 -10.69 12.66
N SER A 131 -5.62 -9.98 12.31
CA SER A 131 -6.99 -10.33 12.70
C SER A 131 -7.46 -11.64 12.05
N MET A 132 -7.09 -11.86 10.79
CA MET A 132 -7.34 -13.12 10.10
C MET A 132 -6.63 -14.31 10.74
N ALA A 133 -5.34 -14.16 11.06
CA ALA A 133 -4.56 -15.21 11.72
C ALA A 133 -5.18 -15.59 13.07
N ALA A 134 -5.64 -14.60 13.84
CA ALA A 134 -6.35 -14.85 15.10
C ALA A 134 -7.67 -15.60 14.90
N ALA A 135 -8.48 -15.22 13.91
CA ALA A 135 -9.75 -15.88 13.60
C ALA A 135 -9.56 -17.34 13.16
N GLN A 136 -8.50 -17.62 12.41
CA GLN A 136 -8.21 -18.97 11.92
C GLN A 136 -7.73 -19.91 13.03
N ILE A 137 -7.00 -19.39 14.02
CA ILE A 137 -6.63 -20.13 15.25
C ILE A 137 -7.88 -20.49 16.05
N HIS A 138 -8.79 -19.54 16.27
CA HIS A 138 -10.01 -19.78 17.07
C HIS A 138 -11.02 -20.69 16.36
N GLY A 139 -11.11 -20.63 15.02
CA GLY A 139 -11.97 -21.52 14.23
C GLY A 139 -11.47 -22.97 14.19
N ALA A 140 -10.16 -23.20 14.33
CA ALA A 140 -9.59 -24.55 14.41
C ALA A 140 -9.76 -25.21 15.79
N ASP A 141 -10.04 -24.41 16.84
CA ASP A 141 -10.14 -24.87 18.23
C ASP A 141 -11.59 -25.13 18.70
N GLN A 142 -12.59 -24.95 17.82
CA GLN A 142 -13.98 -25.34 18.11
C GLN A 142 -14.24 -26.77 17.61
N PRO A 143 -14.43 -27.76 18.51
CA PRO A 143 -14.92 -29.07 18.09
C PRO A 143 -16.34 -28.91 17.56
N HIS A 144 -16.59 -29.42 16.35
CA HIS A 144 -17.93 -29.56 15.79
C HIS A 144 -18.84 -30.23 16.82
N ARG A 145 -19.87 -29.51 17.27
CA ARG A 145 -21.00 -30.06 18.02
C ARG A 145 -22.05 -30.57 17.06
#